data_AF-A0A2Z2NQZ0-F1
#
_entry.id   AF-A0A2Z2NQZ0-F1
#
_cell.length_a   1.000
_cell.length_b   1.000
_cell.length_c   1.000
_cell.angle_alpha   90.00
_cell.angle_beta   90.00
_cell.angle_gamma   90.00
#
_symmetry.space_group_name_H-M   'P 1'
#
loop_
_entity.id
_entity.type
_entity.pdbx_description
1 polymer ?
#
loop_
_entity_poly.entity_id
_entity_poly.type
_entity_poly.pdbx_seq_one_letter_code
_entity_poly.pdbx_strand_id
1 'polypeptide(L)'
;MAKRTDRFESAILESLNRLVESSNPITKIAVIENARFKNGRSVGKSTLYSKKNGQLVHPELNRKIEAIIEGRRKKTRRVTRSDSVVRLKRAMGELRSENSRLVDTIVSQEARLQEALRRASHDSTARSSYESDIYLLAKIVDLLTSGALDEVSKTVRRFESRESDNVILKELEAEVEDCMARVSSSKVTPVIQTTVYKNGIVR
;
A
#
# COMPACT_ATOMS: atom_id res chain seq x y z
N MET A 1 33.88 -35.04 -40.74
CA MET A 1 33.06 -34.78 -41.95
C MET A 1 31.64 -34.45 -41.53
N ALA A 2 31.17 -33.20 -41.68
CA ALA A 2 29.76 -32.87 -41.38
C ALA A 2 28.84 -33.59 -42.38
N LYS A 3 27.77 -34.22 -41.88
CA LYS A 3 26.85 -35.02 -42.69
C LYS A 3 26.18 -34.12 -43.73
N ARG A 4 25.77 -34.68 -44.88
CA ARG A 4 25.07 -33.93 -45.94
C ARG A 4 23.85 -33.16 -45.42
N THR A 5 23.19 -33.73 -44.41
CA THR A 5 22.05 -33.16 -43.66
C THR A 5 22.42 -31.82 -43.01
N ASP A 6 23.53 -31.77 -42.28
CA ASP A 6 23.99 -30.57 -41.54
C ASP A 6 24.33 -29.41 -42.49
N ARG A 7 24.89 -29.74 -43.66
CA ARG A 7 25.23 -28.75 -44.70
C ARG A 7 23.98 -28.13 -45.33
N PHE A 8 22.92 -28.91 -45.50
CA PHE A 8 21.64 -28.43 -46.01
C PHE A 8 20.93 -27.54 -45.00
N GLU A 9 20.84 -27.99 -43.74
CA GLU A 9 20.18 -27.21 -42.67
C GLU A 9 20.86 -25.86 -42.47
N SER A 10 22.20 -25.83 -42.48
CA SER A 10 22.97 -24.59 -42.37
C SER A 10 22.63 -23.61 -43.51
N ALA A 11 22.58 -24.09 -44.75
CA ALA A 11 22.28 -23.26 -45.92
C ALA A 11 20.86 -22.66 -45.89
N ILE A 12 19.89 -23.43 -45.39
CA ILE A 12 18.50 -22.99 -45.27
C ILE A 12 18.34 -21.96 -44.14
N LEU A 13 18.95 -22.19 -42.98
CA LEU A 13 18.91 -21.24 -41.86
C LEU A 13 19.58 -19.92 -42.22
N GLU A 14 20.72 -19.97 -42.92
CA GLU A 14 21.40 -18.77 -43.38
C GLU A 14 20.56 -17.97 -44.37
N SER A 15 19.89 -18.66 -45.31
CA SER A 15 18.95 -18.00 -46.23
C SER A 15 17.74 -17.43 -45.50
N LEU A 16 17.22 -18.12 -44.49
CA LEU A 16 16.08 -17.66 -43.70
C LEU A 16 16.44 -16.39 -42.93
N ASN A 17 17.62 -16.36 -42.30
CA ASN A 17 18.10 -15.18 -41.57
C ASN A 17 18.27 -13.97 -42.50
N ARG A 18 18.86 -14.17 -43.69
CA ARG A 18 18.96 -13.10 -44.70
C ARG A 18 17.60 -12.57 -45.13
N LEU A 19 16.60 -13.45 -45.29
CA LEU A 19 15.24 -13.02 -45.65
C LEU A 19 14.51 -12.33 -44.49
N VAL A 20 14.83 -12.68 -43.24
CA VAL A 20 14.33 -11.99 -42.04
C VAL A 20 14.89 -10.57 -41.93
N GLU A 21 16.17 -10.38 -42.26
CA GLU A 21 16.82 -9.07 -42.30
C GLU A 21 16.34 -8.22 -43.48
N SER A 22 15.86 -8.86 -44.56
CA SER A 22 15.32 -8.17 -45.73
C SER A 22 13.85 -7.75 -45.56
N SER A 23 13.46 -6.66 -46.23
CA SER A 23 12.06 -6.25 -46.37
C SER A 23 11.23 -7.16 -47.29
N ASN A 24 11.84 -8.17 -47.90
CA ASN A 24 11.17 -9.05 -48.86
C ASN A 24 10.23 -10.05 -48.17
N PRO A 25 9.16 -10.49 -48.85
CA PRO A 25 8.26 -11.53 -48.34
C PRO A 25 9.01 -12.84 -48.03
N ILE A 26 8.90 -13.34 -46.80
CA ILE A 26 9.43 -14.67 -46.44
C ILE A 26 8.39 -15.71 -46.86
N THR A 27 8.74 -16.52 -47.85
CA THR A 27 7.99 -17.72 -48.24
C THR A 27 8.93 -18.92 -48.24
N LYS A 28 8.40 -20.15 -48.09
CA LYS A 28 9.22 -21.36 -48.17
C LYS A 28 9.99 -21.45 -49.50
N ILE A 29 9.37 -21.00 -50.59
CA ILE A 29 9.97 -20.93 -51.92
C ILE A 29 11.18 -19.98 -51.90
N ALA A 30 11.00 -18.76 -51.41
CA ALA A 30 12.08 -17.77 -51.34
C ALA A 30 13.25 -18.27 -50.46
N VAL A 31 12.96 -18.97 -49.36
CA VAL A 31 13.98 -19.56 -48.47
C VAL A 31 14.82 -20.61 -49.20
N ILE A 32 14.20 -21.46 -50.03
CA ILE A 32 14.96 -22.48 -50.78
C ILE A 32 15.72 -21.85 -51.95
N GLU A 33 15.12 -20.89 -52.66
CA GLU A 33 15.72 -20.25 -53.83
C GLU A 33 16.97 -19.43 -53.49
N ASN A 34 17.01 -18.85 -52.28
CA ASN A 34 18.15 -18.08 -51.78
C ASN A 34 19.17 -18.93 -51.01
N ALA A 35 18.87 -20.20 -50.74
CA ALA A 35 19.80 -21.09 -50.05
C ALA A 35 20.96 -21.52 -50.95
N ARG A 36 22.18 -21.34 -50.43
CA ARG A 36 23.45 -21.70 -51.09
C ARG A 36 24.30 -22.50 -50.12
N PHE A 37 24.93 -23.57 -50.61
CA PHE A 37 25.98 -24.27 -49.86
C PHE A 37 27.24 -23.40 -49.77
N LYS A 38 28.15 -23.71 -48.85
CA LYS A 38 29.43 -22.99 -48.65
C LYS A 38 30.29 -22.89 -49.92
N ASN A 39 30.12 -23.81 -50.87
CA ASN A 39 30.82 -23.79 -52.15
C ASN A 39 30.10 -22.97 -53.24
N GLY A 40 29.11 -22.15 -52.87
CA GLY A 40 28.34 -21.30 -53.78
C GLY A 40 27.25 -22.01 -54.59
N ARG A 41 27.14 -23.34 -54.52
CA ARG A 41 26.10 -24.08 -55.25
C ARG A 41 24.73 -23.89 -54.62
N SER A 42 23.69 -23.77 -55.45
CA SER A 42 22.30 -23.72 -54.99
C SER A 42 21.84 -25.03 -54.37
N VAL A 43 21.01 -24.89 -53.33
CA VAL A 43 20.29 -26.01 -52.74
C VAL A 43 19.20 -26.49 -53.71
N GLY A 44 18.94 -27.80 -53.73
CA GLY A 44 17.91 -28.39 -54.60
C GLY A 44 16.51 -27.93 -54.20
N LYS A 45 15.69 -27.54 -55.19
CA LYS A 45 14.33 -27.01 -54.97
C LYS A 45 13.41 -27.98 -54.23
N SER A 46 13.59 -29.28 -54.45
CA SER A 46 12.79 -30.34 -53.82
C SER A 46 13.35 -30.84 -52.48
N THR A 47 14.55 -30.40 -52.07
CA THR A 47 15.24 -30.96 -50.90
C THR A 47 14.50 -30.65 -49.59
N LEU A 48 13.91 -29.46 -49.44
CA LEU A 48 13.11 -29.11 -48.25
C LEU A 48 11.79 -29.90 -48.16
N TYR A 49 11.26 -30.32 -49.32
CA TYR A 49 9.98 -31.04 -49.44
C TYR A 49 10.16 -32.56 -49.56
N SER A 50 11.40 -33.04 -49.53
CA SER A 50 11.71 -34.45 -49.71
C SER A 50 11.06 -35.28 -48.59
N LYS A 51 10.45 -36.40 -48.98
CA LYS A 51 9.78 -37.33 -48.05
C LYS A 51 10.44 -38.69 -48.08
N LYS A 52 10.52 -39.35 -46.93
CA LYS A 52 10.89 -40.76 -46.79
C LYS A 52 9.81 -41.43 -45.95
N ASN A 53 9.22 -42.51 -46.46
CA ASN A 53 8.10 -43.21 -45.81
C ASN A 53 6.91 -42.28 -45.47
N GLY A 54 6.58 -41.36 -46.38
CA GLY A 54 5.49 -40.38 -46.20
C GLY A 54 5.81 -39.20 -45.26
N GLN A 55 6.91 -39.24 -44.51
CA GLN A 55 7.33 -38.17 -43.59
C GLN A 55 8.37 -37.26 -44.24
N LEU A 56 8.37 -35.98 -43.88
CA LEU A 56 9.40 -35.04 -44.34
C LEU A 56 10.77 -35.46 -43.79
N VAL A 57 11.79 -35.39 -44.63
CA VAL A 57 13.19 -35.68 -44.24
C VAL A 57 13.70 -34.64 -43.25
N HIS A 58 13.21 -33.39 -43.33
CA HIS A 58 13.55 -32.29 -42.42
C HIS A 58 12.28 -31.67 -41.79
N PRO A 59 11.63 -32.35 -40.84
CA PRO A 59 10.38 -31.88 -40.25
C PRO A 59 10.59 -30.65 -39.34
N GLU A 60 11.65 -30.67 -38.53
CA GLU A 60 11.98 -29.58 -37.60
C GLU A 60 12.36 -28.29 -38.32
N LEU A 61 13.08 -28.40 -39.44
CA LEU A 61 13.42 -27.25 -40.27
C LEU A 61 12.17 -26.62 -40.91
N ASN A 62 11.23 -27.44 -41.38
CA ASN A 62 9.96 -26.95 -41.93
C ASN A 62 9.13 -26.23 -40.86
N ARG A 63 9.04 -26.78 -39.63
CA ARG A 63 8.36 -26.15 -38.50
C ARG A 63 8.97 -24.78 -38.15
N LYS A 64 10.30 -24.68 -38.10
CA LYS A 64 11.00 -23.41 -37.85
C LYS A 64 10.68 -22.34 -38.90
N ILE A 65 10.68 -22.72 -40.18
CA ILE A 65 10.33 -21.81 -41.28
C ILE A 65 8.87 -21.36 -41.17
N GLU A 66 7.94 -22.27 -40.91
CA GLU A 66 6.52 -21.93 -40.72
C GLU A 66 6.28 -21.01 -39.53
N ALA A 67 6.93 -21.27 -38.39
CA ALA A 67 6.81 -20.44 -37.19
C ALA A 67 7.27 -19.00 -37.45
N ILE A 68 8.35 -18.81 -38.22
CA ILE A 68 8.87 -17.48 -38.58
C ILE A 68 7.94 -16.78 -39.59
N ILE A 69 7.41 -17.50 -40.58
CA ILE A 69 6.43 -16.96 -41.53
C ILE A 69 5.16 -16.50 -40.79
N GLU A 70 4.63 -17.33 -39.90
CA GLU A 70 3.43 -17.05 -39.13
C GLU A 70 3.65 -15.91 -38.12
N GLY A 71 4.82 -15.88 -37.46
CA GLY A 71 5.20 -14.79 -36.57
C GLY A 71 5.26 -13.43 -37.29
N ARG A 72 5.77 -13.39 -38.53
CA ARG A 72 5.76 -12.17 -39.35
C ARG A 72 4.35 -11.79 -39.78
N ARG A 73 3.52 -12.76 -40.20
CA ARG A 73 2.09 -12.51 -40.53
C ARG A 73 1.31 -11.92 -39.36
N LYS A 74 1.51 -12.44 -38.14
CA LYS A 74 0.86 -11.90 -36.93
C LYS A 74 1.30 -10.47 -36.61
N LYS A 75 2.58 -10.14 -36.79
CA LYS A 75 3.08 -8.76 -36.63
C LYS A 75 2.54 -7.80 -37.70
N THR A 76 2.33 -8.28 -38.92
CA THR A 76 1.82 -7.46 -40.04
C THR A 76 0.28 -7.44 -40.11
N ARG A 77 -0.43 -8.25 -39.31
CA ARG A 77 -1.89 -8.27 -39.30
C ARG A 77 -2.40 -6.94 -38.76
N ARG A 78 -2.96 -6.12 -39.66
CA ARG A 78 -3.62 -4.85 -39.33
C ARG A 78 -4.73 -5.13 -38.32
N VAL A 79 -4.65 -4.55 -37.13
CA VAL A 79 -5.72 -4.63 -36.12
C VAL A 79 -6.99 -4.10 -36.77
N THR A 80 -8.01 -4.95 -36.87
CA THR A 80 -9.31 -4.56 -37.44
C THR A 80 -10.10 -3.73 -36.42
N ARG A 81 -10.99 -2.85 -36.90
CA ARG A 81 -11.86 -2.05 -36.03
C ARG A 81 -12.65 -2.92 -35.02
N SER A 82 -13.05 -4.14 -35.41
CA SER A 82 -13.68 -5.12 -34.53
C SER A 82 -12.84 -5.45 -33.29
N ASP A 83 -11.55 -5.67 -33.48
CA ASP A 83 -10.63 -6.10 -32.44
C ASP A 83 -10.37 -4.96 -31.45
N SER A 84 -10.29 -3.74 -31.97
CA SER A 84 -10.21 -2.51 -31.15
C SER A 84 -11.48 -2.30 -30.32
N VAL A 85 -12.67 -2.51 -30.89
CA VAL A 85 -13.95 -2.35 -30.17
C VAL A 85 -14.07 -3.38 -29.04
N VAL A 86 -13.69 -4.63 -29.27
CA VAL A 86 -13.71 -5.68 -28.24
C VAL A 86 -12.74 -5.35 -27.11
N ARG A 87 -11.52 -4.88 -27.44
CA ARG A 87 -10.53 -4.45 -26.44
C ARG A 87 -11.03 -3.26 -25.61
N LEU A 88 -11.60 -2.25 -26.25
CA LEU A 88 -12.14 -1.07 -25.56
C LEU A 88 -13.31 -1.44 -24.64
N LYS A 89 -14.22 -2.32 -25.08
CA LYS A 89 -15.32 -2.81 -24.23
C LYS A 89 -14.81 -3.54 -23.00
N ARG A 90 -13.77 -4.37 -23.13
CA ARG A 90 -13.14 -5.06 -22.00
C ARG A 90 -12.52 -4.06 -21.02
N ALA A 91 -11.72 -3.12 -21.52
CA ALA A 91 -11.09 -2.09 -20.70
C ALA A 91 -12.11 -1.22 -19.96
N MET A 92 -13.24 -0.88 -20.61
CA MET A 92 -14.34 -0.17 -19.95
C MET A 92 -14.98 -0.99 -18.83
N GLY A 93 -15.11 -2.31 -19.00
CA GLY A 93 -15.62 -3.20 -17.96
C GLY A 93 -14.67 -3.24 -16.75
N GLU A 94 -13.38 -3.45 -16.99
CA GLU A 94 -12.34 -3.45 -15.96
C GLU A 94 -12.29 -2.13 -15.19
N LEU A 95 -12.33 -1.00 -15.89
CA LEU A 95 -12.37 0.33 -15.26
C LEU A 95 -13.62 0.55 -14.41
N ARG A 96 -14.79 0.09 -14.85
CA ARG A 96 -16.02 0.21 -14.07
C ARG A 96 -15.98 -0.63 -12.80
N SER A 97 -15.48 -1.86 -12.89
CA SER A 97 -15.32 -2.73 -11.73
C SER A 97 -14.31 -2.16 -10.72
N GLU A 98 -13.18 -1.65 -11.20
CA GLU A 98 -12.18 -1.03 -10.32
C GLU A 98 -12.71 0.25 -9.67
N ASN A 99 -13.43 1.09 -10.42
CA ASN A 99 -14.05 2.29 -9.85
C ASN A 99 -15.07 1.94 -8.75
N SER A 100 -15.93 0.92 -8.97
CA SER A 100 -16.85 0.45 -7.93
C SER A 100 -16.11 0.00 -6.66
N ARG A 101 -15.03 -0.77 -6.83
CA ARG A 101 -14.20 -1.26 -5.71
C ARG A 101 -13.55 -0.10 -4.93
N LEU A 102 -13.09 0.92 -5.64
CA LEU A 102 -12.49 2.11 -5.03
C LEU A 102 -13.53 2.92 -4.26
N VAL A 103 -14.73 3.10 -4.83
CA VAL A 103 -15.85 3.77 -4.14
C VAL A 103 -16.19 3.05 -2.83
N ASP A 104 -16.35 1.73 -2.85
CA ASP A 104 -16.64 0.94 -1.65
C ASP A 104 -15.53 1.08 -0.59
N THR A 105 -14.28 1.13 -1.04
CA THR A 105 -13.11 1.31 -0.16
C THR A 105 -13.12 2.69 0.50
N ILE A 106 -13.40 3.75 -0.27
CA ILE A 106 -13.47 5.12 0.23
C ILE A 106 -14.59 5.25 1.27
N VAL A 107 -15.79 4.72 0.97
CA VAL A 107 -16.93 4.76 1.90
C VAL A 107 -16.59 4.03 3.20
N SER A 108 -15.93 2.87 3.12
CA SER A 108 -15.50 2.13 4.31
C SER A 108 -14.45 2.90 5.13
N GLN A 109 -13.50 3.54 4.46
CA GLN A 109 -12.47 4.36 5.12
C GLN A 109 -13.07 5.60 5.79
N GLU A 110 -14.02 6.26 5.15
CA GLU A 110 -14.72 7.42 5.71
C GLU A 110 -15.48 7.02 6.98
N ALA A 111 -16.23 5.90 6.95
CA ALA A 111 -16.93 5.40 8.14
C ALA A 111 -15.96 5.09 9.30
N ARG A 112 -14.78 4.51 9.01
CA ARG A 112 -13.75 4.26 10.03
C ARG A 112 -13.16 5.55 10.60
N LEU A 113 -12.92 6.55 9.75
CA LEU A 113 -12.40 7.84 10.17
C LEU A 113 -13.41 8.58 11.05
N GLN A 114 -14.69 8.57 10.69
CA GLN A 114 -15.75 9.16 11.51
C GLN A 114 -15.84 8.50 12.89
N GLU A 115 -15.76 7.17 12.97
CA GLU A 115 -15.77 6.47 14.25
C GLU A 115 -14.50 6.75 15.07
N ALA A 116 -13.33 6.80 14.44
CA ALA A 116 -12.08 7.17 15.11
C ALA A 116 -12.12 8.60 15.66
N LEU A 117 -12.67 9.54 14.89
CA LEU A 117 -12.85 10.93 15.30
C LEU A 117 -13.81 11.02 16.49
N ARG A 118 -14.93 10.28 16.46
CA ARG A 118 -15.91 10.25 17.56
C ARG A 118 -15.33 9.67 18.85
N ARG A 119 -14.48 8.65 18.74
CA ARG A 119 -13.76 8.09 19.90
C ARG A 119 -12.73 9.07 20.45
N ALA A 120 -11.92 9.65 19.57
CA ALA A 120 -10.91 10.63 19.95
C ALA A 120 -11.54 11.87 20.61
N SER A 121 -12.69 12.34 20.12
CA SER A 121 -13.39 13.46 20.74
C SER A 121 -13.92 13.09 22.13
N HIS A 122 -14.58 11.94 22.29
CA HIS A 122 -15.03 11.46 23.60
C HIS A 122 -13.87 11.27 24.59
N ASP A 123 -12.77 10.65 24.17
CA ASP A 123 -11.59 10.43 25.01
C ASP A 123 -10.93 11.76 25.39
N SER A 124 -10.86 12.72 24.46
CA SER A 124 -10.30 14.05 24.73
C SER A 124 -11.14 14.84 25.73
N THR A 125 -12.47 14.81 25.61
CA THR A 125 -13.38 15.49 26.53
C THR A 125 -13.34 14.85 27.92
N ALA A 126 -13.38 13.52 27.99
CA ALA A 126 -13.27 12.81 29.26
C ALA A 126 -11.93 13.08 29.96
N ARG A 127 -10.82 13.03 29.20
CA ARG A 127 -9.49 13.35 29.73
C ARG A 127 -9.40 14.79 30.22
N SER A 128 -9.92 15.75 29.45
CA SER A 128 -9.94 17.15 29.85
C SER A 128 -10.73 17.35 31.15
N SER A 129 -11.88 16.69 31.28
CA SER A 129 -12.69 16.71 32.51
C SER A 129 -11.92 16.14 33.69
N TYR A 130 -11.26 14.98 33.54
CA TYR A 130 -10.47 14.40 34.62
C TYR A 130 -9.26 15.25 35.01
N GLU A 131 -8.60 15.87 34.05
CA GLU A 131 -7.48 16.78 34.32
C GLU A 131 -7.96 18.03 35.10
N SER A 132 -9.15 18.56 34.79
CA SER A 132 -9.80 19.63 35.56
C SER A 132 -10.16 19.21 36.99
N ASP A 133 -10.76 18.02 37.17
CA ASP A 133 -11.12 17.50 38.50
C ASP A 133 -9.87 17.28 39.37
N ILE A 134 -8.80 16.74 38.80
CA ILE A 134 -7.52 16.54 39.48
C ILE A 134 -6.93 17.89 39.89
N TYR A 135 -6.98 18.89 39.01
CA TYR A 135 -6.52 20.24 39.33
C TYR A 135 -7.30 20.83 40.51
N LEU A 136 -8.64 20.77 40.47
CA LEU A 136 -9.50 21.31 41.52
C LEU A 136 -9.16 20.69 42.88
N LEU A 137 -9.10 19.36 42.93
CA LEU A 137 -8.75 18.63 44.16
C LEU A 137 -7.33 18.94 44.63
N ALA A 138 -6.35 18.95 43.73
CA ALA A 138 -4.97 19.25 44.06
C ALA A 138 -4.83 20.68 44.61
N LYS A 139 -5.51 21.66 44.01
CA LYS A 139 -5.49 23.05 44.45
C LYS A 139 -6.13 23.23 45.82
N ILE A 140 -7.28 22.59 46.07
CA ILE A 140 -7.93 22.60 47.40
C ILE A 140 -7.00 22.01 48.46
N VAL A 141 -6.38 20.86 48.19
CA VAL A 141 -5.43 20.21 49.11
C VAL A 141 -4.20 21.09 49.34
N ASP A 142 -3.65 21.70 48.28
CA ASP A 142 -2.52 22.62 48.36
C ASP A 142 -2.83 23.81 49.28
N LEU A 143 -4.01 24.40 49.15
CA LEU A 143 -4.48 25.51 49.99
C LEU A 143 -4.70 25.07 51.45
N LEU A 144 -5.38 23.94 51.68
CA LEU A 144 -5.63 23.41 53.03
C LEU A 144 -4.35 23.00 53.76
N THR A 145 -3.33 22.56 53.03
CA THR A 145 -2.03 22.17 53.59
C THR A 145 -1.00 23.29 53.55
N SER A 146 -1.37 24.48 53.05
CA SER A 146 -0.46 25.62 52.85
C SER A 146 0.81 25.25 52.06
N GLY A 147 0.69 24.37 51.07
CA GLY A 147 1.79 23.92 50.23
C GLY A 147 2.79 22.99 50.93
N ALA A 148 2.42 22.36 52.04
CA ALA A 148 3.30 21.41 52.74
C ALA A 148 3.58 20.12 51.93
N LEU A 149 2.74 19.81 50.94
CA LEU A 149 2.85 18.63 50.07
C LEU A 149 3.40 19.04 48.69
N ASP A 150 4.71 18.99 48.51
CA ASP A 150 5.41 19.46 47.29
C ASP A 150 4.93 18.75 46.01
N GLU A 151 4.58 17.45 46.08
CA GLU A 151 4.01 16.72 44.93
C GLU A 151 2.67 17.31 44.45
N VAL A 152 1.86 17.79 45.39
CA VAL A 152 0.55 18.41 45.10
C VAL A 152 0.78 19.80 44.51
N SER A 153 1.65 20.61 45.13
CA SER A 153 2.00 21.94 44.62
C SER A 153 2.60 21.89 43.21
N LYS A 154 3.42 20.87 42.90
CA LYS A 154 3.95 20.65 41.54
C LYS A 154 2.85 20.33 40.53
N THR A 155 1.85 19.55 40.93
CA THR A 155 0.72 19.19 40.07
C THR A 155 -0.10 20.42 39.71
N VAL A 156 -0.39 21.28 40.71
CA VAL A 156 -1.06 22.58 40.53
C VAL A 156 -0.28 23.47 39.56
N ARG A 157 1.01 23.73 39.85
CA ARG A 157 1.85 24.62 39.01
C ARG A 157 1.96 24.11 37.57
N ARG A 158 2.06 22.80 37.37
CA ARG A 158 2.13 22.21 36.03
C ARG A 158 0.86 22.51 35.24
N PHE A 159 -0.31 22.35 35.85
CA PHE A 159 -1.58 22.66 35.21
C PHE A 159 -1.72 24.16 34.91
N GLU A 160 -1.46 25.03 35.89
CA GLU A 160 -1.50 26.49 35.74
C GLU A 160 -0.55 27.00 34.63
N SER A 161 0.66 26.43 34.56
CA SER A 161 1.64 26.80 33.52
C SER A 161 1.21 26.38 32.11
N ARG A 162 0.40 25.33 31.99
CA ARG A 162 -0.09 24.83 30.71
C ARG A 162 -1.33 25.60 30.25
N GLU A 163 -2.19 25.97 31.19
CA GLU A 163 -3.50 26.60 30.93
C GLU A 163 -3.50 28.11 31.25
N SER A 164 -2.34 28.76 31.33
CA SER A 164 -2.18 30.13 31.87
C SER A 164 -3.07 31.19 31.21
N ASP A 165 -3.34 31.05 29.91
CA ASP A 165 -4.17 31.97 29.13
C ASP A 165 -5.56 31.40 28.81
N ASN A 166 -5.91 30.25 29.39
CA ASN A 166 -7.15 29.54 29.11
C ASN A 166 -8.29 30.02 30.04
N VAL A 167 -9.49 30.20 29.48
CA VAL A 167 -10.71 30.53 30.23
C VAL A 167 -11.03 29.45 31.28
N ILE A 168 -10.72 28.18 30.97
CA ILE A 168 -10.94 27.03 31.86
C ILE A 168 -10.23 27.22 33.21
N LEU A 169 -8.99 27.75 33.20
CA LEU A 169 -8.25 27.95 34.45
C LEU A 169 -8.97 28.96 35.37
N LYS A 170 -9.50 30.05 34.81
CA LYS A 170 -10.25 31.07 35.57
C LYS A 170 -11.55 30.52 36.16
N GLU A 171 -12.26 29.69 35.40
CA GLU A 171 -13.48 29.03 35.89
C GLU A 171 -13.17 28.09 37.05
N LEU A 172 -12.11 27.27 36.92
CA LEU A 172 -11.68 26.35 37.98
C LEU A 172 -11.16 27.08 39.22
N GLU A 173 -10.45 28.20 39.06
CA GLU A 173 -10.02 29.05 40.18
C GLU A 173 -11.23 29.61 40.95
N ALA A 174 -12.26 30.09 40.25
CA ALA A 174 -13.50 30.55 40.89
C ALA A 174 -14.24 29.42 41.64
N GLU A 175 -14.24 28.21 41.08
CA GLU A 175 -14.84 27.04 41.74
C GLU A 175 -14.05 26.63 43.00
N VAL A 176 -12.72 26.71 42.96
CA VAL A 176 -11.86 26.50 44.14
C VAL A 176 -12.18 27.52 45.23
N GLU A 177 -12.35 28.79 44.89
CA GLU A 177 -12.72 29.85 45.85
C GLU A 177 -14.06 29.56 46.53
N ASP A 178 -15.11 29.21 45.76
CA ASP A 178 -16.42 28.84 46.31
C ASP A 178 -16.31 27.62 47.24
N CYS A 179 -15.58 26.60 46.79
CA CYS A 179 -15.38 25.39 47.58
C CYS A 179 -14.65 25.68 48.90
N MET A 180 -13.58 26.49 48.87
CA MET A 180 -12.86 26.91 50.07
C MET A 180 -13.72 27.74 51.02
N ALA A 181 -14.60 28.60 50.51
CA ALA A 181 -15.57 29.33 51.33
C ALA A 181 -16.57 28.38 52.01
N ARG A 182 -17.05 27.36 51.30
CA ARG A 182 -17.93 26.31 51.85
C ARG A 182 -17.23 25.44 52.88
N VAL A 183 -15.97 25.07 52.66
CA VAL A 183 -15.16 24.32 53.63
C VAL A 183 -14.94 25.14 54.89
N SER A 184 -14.59 26.42 54.74
CA SER A 184 -14.32 27.33 55.87
C SER A 184 -15.57 27.65 56.70
N SER A 185 -16.75 27.64 56.08
CA SER A 185 -18.04 27.80 56.77
C SER A 185 -18.62 26.49 57.29
N SER A 186 -18.00 25.35 56.96
CA SER A 186 -18.43 24.04 57.40
C SER A 186 -18.01 23.78 58.84
N LYS A 187 -18.92 23.25 59.66
CA LYS A 187 -18.67 22.88 61.06
C LYS A 187 -17.91 21.54 61.18
N VAL A 188 -16.90 21.31 60.35
CA VAL A 188 -16.10 20.09 60.38
C VAL A 188 -15.06 20.22 61.50
N THR A 189 -15.24 19.45 62.56
CA THR A 189 -14.26 19.30 63.64
C THR A 189 -13.00 18.61 63.08
N PRO A 190 -11.79 19.13 63.29
CA PRO A 190 -10.57 18.46 62.84
C PRO A 190 -10.41 17.12 63.58
N VAL A 191 -10.36 16.01 62.83
CA VAL A 191 -10.28 14.63 63.36
C VAL A 191 -8.89 14.28 63.91
N ILE A 192 -7.90 15.18 63.84
CA ILE A 192 -6.55 14.90 64.36
C ILE A 192 -6.13 15.96 65.39
N GLN A 193 -6.67 15.81 66.59
CA GLN A 193 -5.94 16.12 67.82
C GLN A 193 -5.89 14.85 68.68
N THR A 194 -5.17 13.83 68.20
CA THR A 194 -4.61 12.83 69.12
C THR A 194 -3.21 13.29 69.49
N THR A 195 -3.12 14.21 70.45
CA THR A 195 -1.89 14.44 71.21
C THR A 195 -1.47 13.11 71.81
N VAL A 196 -0.44 12.49 71.23
CA VAL A 196 0.36 11.51 71.94
C VAL A 196 1.13 12.30 72.99
N TYR A 197 0.58 12.39 74.20
CA TYR A 197 1.33 12.86 75.35
C TYR A 197 2.47 11.85 75.59
N LYS A 198 3.69 12.26 75.23
CA LYS A 198 4.89 11.74 75.86
C LYS A 198 4.79 12.12 77.34
N ASN A 199 4.29 11.20 78.15
CA ASN A 199 4.80 10.80 79.47
C ASN A 199 3.66 10.17 80.27
N GLY A 200 3.88 8.92 80.68
CA GLY A 200 2.97 8.19 81.55
C GLY A 200 2.76 8.88 82.89
N ILE A 201 1.55 8.80 83.41
CA ILE A 201 1.15 8.03 84.58
C ILE A 201 -0.32 8.35 84.86
N VAL A 202 -1.08 7.28 85.10
CA VAL A 202 -2.49 7.28 85.49
C VAL A 202 -2.63 7.77 86.92
N ARG A 203 -3.55 8.71 87.16
CA ARG A 203 -4.51 8.69 88.27
C ARG A 203 -5.77 9.46 87.88
#